data_AF-A0A9E8J7L7-F1
#
_entry.id   AF-A0A9E8J7L7-F1
#
_cell.length_a   1.000
_cell.length_b   1.000
_cell.length_c   1.000
_cell.angle_alpha   90.00
_cell.angle_beta   90.00
_cell.angle_gamma   90.00
#
_symmetry.space_group_name_H-M   'P 1'
#
loop_
_entity.id
_entity.type
_entity.pdbx_description
1 polymer ?
#
loop_
_entity_poly.entity_id
_entity_poly.type
_entity_poly.pdbx_seq_one_letter_code
_entity_poly.pdbx_strand_id
1 'polypeptide(L)'
;MMNQKAHIDTQVQKTIEALDNLPELKAHYLFRAKIMERISQEALTHPQQANPAMRSVKFALMAFLLIINIGSALVLMLSNDTEQTFSKQDPLESLTNEYSNPALSYYLDNDNSVEDPNE
;
A
#
# COMPACT_ATOMS: atom_id res chain seq x y z
N MET A 1 78.00 4.93 -6.43
CA MET A 1 76.57 4.81 -6.80
C MET A 1 76.10 3.36 -6.98
N MET A 2 76.85 2.46 -7.63
CA MET A 2 76.46 1.05 -7.83
C MET A 2 76.11 0.28 -6.53
N ASN A 3 76.83 0.57 -5.43
CA ASN A 3 76.66 -0.06 -4.13
C ASN A 3 75.33 0.33 -3.43
N GLN A 4 74.83 1.54 -3.73
CA GLN A 4 73.59 2.04 -3.13
C GLN A 4 72.36 1.43 -3.81
N LYS A 5 72.41 1.22 -5.14
CA LYS A 5 71.35 0.52 -5.87
C LYS A 5 71.22 -0.93 -5.42
N ALA A 6 72.33 -1.66 -5.32
CA ALA A 6 72.34 -3.04 -4.84
C ALA A 6 71.78 -3.16 -3.40
N HIS A 7 72.10 -2.19 -2.54
CA HIS A 7 71.54 -2.12 -1.20
C HIS A 7 70.02 -1.90 -1.22
N ILE A 8 69.52 -0.97 -2.03
CA ILE A 8 68.09 -0.71 -2.19
C ILE A 8 67.36 -1.96 -2.70
N ASP A 9 67.88 -2.60 -3.75
CA ASP A 9 67.29 -3.81 -4.34
C ASP A 9 67.19 -4.93 -3.29
N THR A 10 68.20 -5.06 -2.43
CA THR A 10 68.21 -6.04 -1.33
C THR A 10 67.17 -5.72 -0.25
N GLN A 11 66.97 -4.45 0.10
CA GLN A 11 65.94 -4.04 1.06
C GLN A 11 64.53 -4.23 0.51
N VAL A 12 64.33 -3.95 -0.78
CA VAL A 12 63.06 -4.19 -1.47
C VAL A 12 62.74 -5.68 -1.46
N GLN A 13 63.70 -6.53 -1.84
CA GLN A 13 63.55 -7.98 -1.80
C GLN A 13 63.15 -8.48 -0.40
N LYS A 14 63.87 -8.03 0.65
CA LYS A 14 63.53 -8.35 2.05
C LYS A 14 62.13 -7.93 2.45
N THR A 15 61.67 -6.78 1.97
CA THR A 15 60.34 -6.26 2.32
C THR A 15 59.24 -7.06 1.63
N ILE A 16 59.43 -7.40 0.35
CA ILE A 16 58.51 -8.27 -0.39
C ILE A 16 58.42 -9.65 0.28
N GLU A 17 59.56 -10.26 0.61
CA GLU A 17 59.59 -11.54 1.32
C GLU A 17 58.89 -11.47 2.68
N ALA A 18 59.02 -10.36 3.42
CA ALA A 18 58.32 -10.16 4.68
C ALA A 18 56.79 -10.04 4.48
N LEU A 19 56.33 -9.42 3.39
CA LEU A 19 54.91 -9.29 3.06
C LEU A 19 54.31 -10.63 2.59
N ASP A 20 55.06 -11.41 1.81
CA ASP A 20 54.64 -12.73 1.33
C ASP A 20 54.49 -13.75 2.46
N ASN A 21 55.23 -13.57 3.55
CA ASN A 21 55.18 -14.42 4.74
C ASN A 21 54.20 -13.92 5.82
N LEU A 22 53.36 -12.92 5.52
CA LEU A 22 52.36 -12.48 6.49
C LEU A 22 51.32 -13.58 6.75
N PRO A 23 50.95 -13.81 8.02
CA PRO A 23 49.91 -14.78 8.35
C PRO A 23 48.57 -14.34 7.77
N GLU A 24 47.76 -15.32 7.38
CA GLU A 24 46.39 -15.09 6.91
C GLU A 24 45.60 -14.29 7.95
N LEU A 25 45.08 -13.13 7.54
CA LEU A 25 44.31 -12.26 8.42
C LEU A 25 42.93 -12.87 8.64
N LYS A 26 42.73 -13.53 9.78
CA LYS A 26 41.42 -14.06 10.18
C LYS A 26 40.64 -13.02 10.95
N ALA A 27 39.36 -12.86 10.59
CA ALA A 27 38.45 -12.04 11.36
C ALA A 27 38.33 -12.59 12.79
N HIS A 28 38.45 -11.71 13.79
CA HIS A 28 38.21 -12.08 15.18
C HIS A 28 36.78 -12.60 15.34
N TYR A 29 36.54 -13.60 16.19
CA TYR A 29 35.21 -14.20 16.36
C TYR A 29 34.13 -13.18 16.79
N LEU A 30 34.52 -12.16 17.55
CA LEU A 30 33.66 -11.04 17.95
C LEU A 30 33.49 -9.94 16.90
N PHE A 31 34.19 -10.01 15.76
CA PHE A 31 34.13 -8.96 14.75
C PHE A 31 32.69 -8.69 14.30
N ARG A 32 31.95 -9.76 13.98
CA ARG A 32 30.54 -9.67 13.60
C ARG A 32 29.66 -9.12 14.72
N ALA A 33 29.90 -9.55 15.96
CA ALA A 33 29.15 -9.08 17.13
C ALA A 33 29.34 -7.56 17.32
N LYS A 34 30.58 -7.07 17.28
CA LYS A 34 30.90 -5.64 17.42
C LYS A 34 30.35 -4.81 16.25
N ILE A 35 30.37 -5.33 15.02
CA ILE A 35 29.75 -4.66 13.87
C ILE A 35 28.24 -4.52 14.08
N MET A 36 27.56 -5.60 14.48
CA MET A 36 26.10 -5.57 14.69
C MET A 36 25.71 -4.69 15.87
N GLU A 37 26.50 -4.71 16.95
CA GLU A 37 26.35 -3.80 18.08
C GLU A 37 26.44 -2.35 17.62
N ARG A 38 27.48 -1.99 16.85
CA ARG A 38 27.64 -0.64 16.32
C ARG A 38 26.49 -0.22 15.41
N ILE A 39 26.06 -1.08 14.48
CA ILE A 39 24.92 -0.82 13.60
C ILE A 39 23.66 -0.57 14.43
N SER A 40 23.43 -1.36 15.47
CA SER A 40 22.27 -1.18 16.35
C SER A 40 22.31 0.14 17.11
N GLN A 41 23.48 0.54 17.61
CA GLN A 41 23.67 1.82 18.30
C GLN A 41 23.50 3.01 17.34
N GLU A 42 24.01 2.92 16.11
CA GLU A 42 23.83 3.94 15.08
C GLU A 42 22.36 4.03 14.61
N ALA A 43 21.66 2.90 14.51
CA ALA A 43 20.23 2.88 14.18
C ALA A 43 19.34 3.48 15.29
N LEU A 44 19.76 3.40 16.55
CA LEU A 44 19.05 4.02 17.68
C LEU A 44 19.31 5.54 17.75
N THR A 45 20.51 5.99 17.36
CA THR A 45 20.88 7.42 17.36
C THR A 45 20.38 8.17 16.12
N HIS A 46 20.23 7.47 15.00
CA HIS A 46 19.54 7.96 13.82
C HIS A 46 18.22 7.21 13.67
N PRO A 47 17.16 7.61 14.41
CA PRO A 47 15.82 7.17 14.03
C PRO A 47 15.67 7.60 12.57
N GLN A 48 15.59 6.62 11.66
CA GLN A 48 15.18 6.85 10.28
C GLN A 48 14.03 7.83 10.36
N GLN A 49 14.22 9.04 9.85
CA GLN A 49 13.24 10.11 9.94
C GLN A 49 11.94 9.55 9.37
N ALA A 50 11.06 9.09 10.27
CA ALA A 50 9.82 8.47 9.88
C ALA A 50 9.08 9.58 9.17
N ASN A 51 8.93 9.45 7.85
CA ASN A 51 8.39 10.51 7.02
C ASN A 51 7.05 10.92 7.64
N PRO A 52 6.92 12.16 8.14
CA PRO A 52 5.73 12.58 8.87
C PRO A 52 4.47 12.43 8.01
N ALA A 53 4.60 12.52 6.69
CA ALA A 53 3.53 12.26 5.74
C ALA A 53 3.02 10.80 5.75
N MET A 54 3.91 9.82 5.94
CA MET A 54 3.51 8.40 5.98
C MET A 54 2.84 8.06 7.31
N ARG A 55 3.23 8.74 8.40
CA ARG A 55 2.54 8.64 9.70
C ARG A 55 1.15 9.29 9.64
N SER A 56 1.00 10.45 9.00
CA SER A 56 -0.29 11.14 8.86
C SER A 56 -1.28 10.34 7.99
N VAL A 57 -0.82 9.71 6.92
CA VAL A 57 -1.68 8.84 6.07
C VAL A 57 -2.22 7.64 6.87
N LYS A 58 -1.40 7.00 7.70
CA LYS A 58 -1.86 5.88 8.56
C LYS A 58 -2.92 6.34 9.56
N PHE A 59 -2.74 7.50 10.18
CA PHE A 59 -3.73 8.07 11.09
C PHE A 59 -5.02 8.49 10.36
N ALA A 60 -4.91 9.07 9.16
CA ALA A 60 -6.07 9.40 8.35
C ALA A 60 -6.88 8.15 7.98
N LEU A 61 -6.21 7.07 7.59
CA LEU A 61 -6.87 5.79 7.32
C LEU A 61 -7.54 5.21 8.57
N MET A 62 -6.86 5.24 9.73
CA MET A 62 -7.46 4.79 11.00
C MET A 62 -8.69 5.61 11.38
N ALA A 63 -8.62 6.95 11.26
CA ALA A 63 -9.74 7.83 11.54
C ALA A 63 -10.91 7.58 10.57
N PHE A 64 -10.62 7.40 9.29
CA PHE A 64 -11.63 7.08 8.28
C PHE A 64 -12.35 5.75 8.57
N LEU A 65 -11.59 4.70 8.88
CA LEU A 65 -12.17 3.40 9.24
C LEU A 65 -13.03 3.49 10.51
N LEU A 66 -12.62 4.29 11.48
CA LEU A 66 -13.37 4.51 12.71
C LEU A 66 -14.69 5.25 12.44
N ILE A 67 -14.66 6.31 11.61
CA ILE A 67 -15.88 7.03 11.19
C ILE A 67 -16.84 6.09 10.45
N ILE A 68 -16.34 5.27 9.52
CA ILE A 68 -17.18 4.30 8.80
C ILE A 68 -17.80 3.31 9.78
N ASN A 69 -17.02 2.70 10.67
CA ASN A 69 -17.55 1.70 11.60
C ASN A 69 -18.61 2.28 12.54
N ILE A 70 -18.38 3.46 13.10
CA ILE A 70 -19.35 4.13 13.98
C ILE A 70 -20.58 4.56 13.18
N GLY A 71 -20.40 5.16 12.00
CA GLY A 71 -21.50 5.57 11.13
C GLY A 71 -22.37 4.40 10.71
N SER A 72 -21.77 3.27 10.32
CA SER A 72 -22.50 2.05 9.99
C SER A 72 -23.24 1.48 11.20
N ALA A 73 -22.64 1.46 12.39
CA ALA A 73 -23.30 1.01 13.61
C ALA A 73 -24.50 1.91 13.98
N LEU A 74 -24.36 3.23 13.85
CA LEU A 74 -25.44 4.19 14.09
C LEU A 74 -26.59 4.03 13.09
N VAL A 75 -26.28 3.83 11.80
CA VAL A 75 -27.31 3.55 10.78
C VAL A 75 -28.07 2.28 11.12
N LEU A 76 -27.37 1.20 11.50
CA LEU A 76 -28.02 -0.06 11.88
C LEU A 76 -28.87 0.08 13.15
N MET A 77 -28.43 0.83 14.16
CA MET A 77 -29.23 1.09 15.36
C MET A 77 -30.47 1.95 15.05
N LEU A 78 -30.33 3.01 14.26
CA LEU A 78 -31.45 3.88 13.90
C LEU A 78 -32.48 3.18 13.01
N SER A 79 -32.05 2.24 12.17
CA SER A 79 -32.92 1.37 11.37
C SER A 79 -33.66 0.32 12.21
N ASN A 80 -33.25 0.03 13.44
CA ASN A 80 -33.96 -0.90 14.32
C ASN A 80 -35.09 -0.21 15.14
N ASP A 81 -34.96 1.09 15.45
CA ASP A 81 -36.01 1.86 16.14
C ASP A 81 -37.04 2.47 15.18
N THR A 82 -36.72 2.50 13.89
CA THR A 82 -37.63 2.92 12.83
C THR A 82 -38.06 1.66 12.09
N GLU A 83 -39.28 1.15 12.35
CA GLU A 83 -39.97 0.32 11.37
C GLU A 83 -40.29 1.19 10.13
N GLN A 84 -39.26 1.59 9.40
CA GLN A 84 -39.36 1.82 7.98
C GLN A 84 -38.85 0.53 7.35
N THR A 85 -39.78 -0.41 7.18
CA THR A 85 -39.72 -1.32 6.05
C THR A 85 -39.39 -0.48 4.83
N PHE A 86 -38.13 -0.52 4.38
CA PHE A 86 -37.76 0.00 3.08
C PHE A 86 -38.50 -0.88 2.08
N SER A 87 -39.73 -0.48 1.75
CA SER A 87 -40.63 -1.26 0.93
C SER A 87 -40.01 -1.27 -0.45
N LYS A 88 -39.44 -2.41 -0.86
CA LYS A 88 -38.98 -2.60 -2.24
C LYS A 88 -40.11 -2.39 -3.26
N GLN A 89 -41.35 -2.29 -2.80
CA GLN A 89 -42.53 -1.97 -3.59
C GLN A 89 -42.58 -0.48 -3.99
N ASP A 90 -42.10 0.45 -3.17
CA ASP A 90 -42.14 1.89 -3.47
C ASP A 90 -41.40 2.29 -4.77
N PRO A 91 -40.14 1.85 -5.02
CA PRO A 91 -39.48 2.16 -6.29
C PRO A 91 -40.10 1.39 -7.47
N LEU A 92 -40.70 0.23 -7.23
CA LEU A 92 -41.32 -0.60 -8.26
C LEU A 92 -42.70 -0.06 -8.68
N GLU A 93 -43.45 0.47 -7.72
CA GLU A 93 -44.75 1.12 -7.92
C GLU A 93 -44.58 2.51 -8.53
N SER A 94 -43.50 3.24 -8.18
CA SER A 94 -43.07 4.46 -8.87
C SER A 94 -42.75 4.20 -10.34
N LEU A 95 -41.99 3.15 -10.64
CA LEU A 95 -41.67 2.76 -12.02
C LEU A 95 -42.92 2.29 -12.77
N THR A 96 -43.75 1.43 -12.16
CA THR A 96 -45.00 0.97 -12.76
C THR A 96 -45.92 2.14 -13.08
N ASN A 97 -46.13 3.09 -12.16
CA ASN A 97 -46.99 4.27 -12.42
C ASN A 97 -46.49 5.15 -13.57
N GLU A 98 -45.16 5.26 -13.74
CA GLU A 98 -44.58 6.08 -14.80
C GLU A 98 -44.71 5.41 -16.19
N TYR A 99 -44.66 4.07 -16.24
CA TYR A 99 -44.91 3.28 -17.46
C TYR A 99 -46.39 2.96 -17.71
N SER A 100 -47.25 3.01 -16.70
CA SER A 100 -48.71 2.83 -16.81
C SER A 100 -49.48 4.15 -16.96
N ASN A 101 -48.77 5.24 -17.27
CA ASN A 101 -49.35 6.56 -17.42
C ASN A 101 -50.40 6.55 -18.56
N PRO A 102 -51.66 6.95 -18.31
CA PRO A 102 -52.71 7.04 -19.34
C PRO A 102 -52.36 7.95 -20.52
N ALA A 103 -51.35 8.82 -20.39
CA ALA A 103 -50.84 9.63 -21.50
C ALA A 103 -50.02 8.82 -22.53
N LEU A 104 -49.50 7.64 -22.17
CA LEU A 104 -48.71 6.77 -23.05
C LEU A 104 -49.56 5.74 -23.80
N SER A 105 -50.81 5.45 -23.36
CA SER A 105 -51.67 4.47 -24.01
C SER A 105 -52.01 4.83 -25.47
N TYR A 106 -52.10 6.12 -25.79
CA TYR A 106 -52.35 6.60 -27.16
C TYR A 106 -51.20 6.30 -28.14
N TYR A 107 -49.98 6.04 -27.64
CA TYR A 107 -48.83 5.70 -28.47
C TYR A 107 -48.62 4.19 -28.60
N LEU A 108 -49.01 3.40 -27.60
CA LEU A 108 -48.96 1.94 -27.65
C LEU A 108 -50.09 1.33 -28.50
N ASP A 109 -51.26 1.96 -28.55
CA ASP A 109 -52.40 1.46 -29.34
C ASP A 109 -52.21 1.67 -30.86
N ASN A 110 -51.25 2.51 -31.24
CA ASN A 110 -50.95 2.85 -32.64
C ASN A 110 -49.87 1.97 -33.28
N ASP A 111 -49.22 1.07 -32.52
CA ASP A 111 -48.16 0.18 -33.02
C ASP A 111 -48.70 -1.20 -33.45
N ASN A 112 -49.99 -1.48 -33.18
CA ASN A 112 -50.68 -2.71 -33.62
C ASN A 112 -51.62 -2.51 -34.82
N SER A 113 -51.63 -1.33 -35.46
CA SER A 113 -52.52 -1.03 -36.58
C SER A 113 -51.78 -0.90 -37.92
N VAL A 114 -50.82 -1.79 -38.18
CA VAL A 114 -50.35 -2.05 -39.54
C VAL A 114 -50.39 -3.56 -39.81
N GLU A 115 -51.60 -4.06 -40.01
CA GLU A 115 -51.88 -5.20 -40.88
C GLU A 115 -53.21 -4.93 -41.59
N ASP A 116 -53.14 -4.14 -42.66
CA ASP A 116 -54.02 -4.26 -43.83
C ASP A 116 -53.48 -5.50 -44.61
N PRO A 117 -54.27 -6.36 -45.31
CA PRO A 117 -55.53 -6.01 -45.96
C PRO A 117 -56.59 -7.12 -46.16
N ASN A 118 -57.85 -6.69 -46.32
CA ASN A 118 -58.98 -7.45 -46.90
C ASN A 118 -59.43 -8.74 -46.15
N GLU A 119 -60.53 -8.63 -45.41
CA GLU A 119 -61.75 -9.44 -45.60
C GLU A 119 -62.95 -8.80 -44.89
#